data_AF-Q6NXX8-F1
#
_entry.id   AF-Q6NXX8-F1
#
_cell.length_a   1.000
_cell.length_b   1.000
_cell.length_c   1.000
_cell.angle_alpha   90.00
_cell.angle_beta   90.00
_cell.angle_gamma   90.00
#
_symmetry.space_group_name_H-M   'P 1'
#
loop_
_entity.id
_entity.type
_entity.pdbx_description
1 polymer ?
#
loop_
_entity_poly.entity_id
_entity_poly.type
_entity_poly.pdbx_seq_one_letter_code
_entity_poly.pdbx_strand_id
1 'polypeptide(L)'
;PVSRLPVGDHLIYSETEPVRTLLPDEKKEGKQPALPMSNLHEATMPVLFDHLRETRADKKRLRKALREFEEQFFKQTGRSPQKEDRMPMADEYCEYKHIKAKLRLLGVLISKQDVAKTI
;
A
#
# COMPACT_ATOMS: atom_id res chain seq x y z
N PRO A 1 38.61 -56.08 -31.75
CA PRO A 1 40.00 -55.58 -31.61
C PRO A 1 40.06 -54.05 -31.78
N VAL A 2 40.20 -53.39 -30.63
CA VAL A 2 40.75 -52.06 -30.28
C VAL A 2 41.22 -51.12 -31.41
N SER A 3 40.80 -49.84 -31.34
CA SER A 3 41.60 -48.57 -31.46
C SER A 3 40.63 -47.36 -31.42
N ARG A 4 40.38 -46.64 -30.30
CA ARG A 4 41.09 -45.54 -29.58
C ARG A 4 41.41 -44.22 -30.36
N LEU A 5 40.57 -43.20 -30.08
CA LEU A 5 40.79 -41.74 -29.82
C LEU A 5 41.21 -40.78 -30.96
N PRO A 6 40.82 -39.46 -30.97
CA PRO A 6 40.89 -38.45 -29.86
C PRO A 6 39.58 -37.67 -29.57
N VAL A 7 39.25 -37.36 -28.31
CA VAL A 7 39.47 -36.08 -27.58
C VAL A 7 39.03 -34.83 -28.36
N GLY A 8 37.94 -34.22 -27.90
CA GLY A 8 37.39 -32.96 -28.41
C GLY A 8 36.18 -32.49 -27.59
N ASP A 9 36.49 -31.78 -26.51
CA ASP A 9 35.76 -30.68 -25.87
C ASP A 9 34.21 -30.68 -25.86
N HIS A 10 33.64 -30.95 -24.70
CA HIS A 10 32.57 -30.09 -24.20
C HIS A 10 32.60 -30.02 -22.68
N LEU A 11 32.78 -28.80 -22.18
CA LEU A 11 32.81 -28.40 -20.78
C LEU A 11 31.55 -28.90 -20.05
N ILE A 12 31.70 -29.90 -19.18
CA ILE A 12 30.72 -30.19 -18.13
C ILE A 12 31.11 -29.32 -16.94
N TYR A 13 30.57 -28.10 -16.91
CA TYR A 13 30.55 -27.28 -15.70
C TYR A 13 29.49 -27.88 -14.78
N SER A 14 29.90 -28.81 -13.91
CA SER A 14 29.08 -29.19 -12.76
C SER A 14 29.54 -28.35 -11.57
N GLU A 15 29.01 -27.14 -11.47
CA GLU A 15 28.97 -26.44 -10.18
C GLU A 15 27.50 -26.25 -9.82
N THR A 16 27.07 -27.12 -8.92
CA THR A 16 25.81 -27.06 -8.19
C THR A 16 25.79 -25.78 -7.37
N GLU A 17 25.23 -24.70 -7.93
CA GLU A 17 24.97 -23.50 -7.15
C GLU A 17 23.67 -23.67 -6.34
N PRO A 18 23.71 -23.46 -5.02
CA PRO A 18 22.59 -23.70 -4.14
C PRO A 18 21.50 -22.65 -4.36
N VAL A 19 20.26 -23.14 -4.34
CA VAL A 19 19.01 -22.39 -4.22
C VAL A 19 19.18 -21.28 -3.17
N ARG A 20 19.41 -20.05 -3.64
CA ARG A 20 19.22 -18.85 -2.83
C ARG A 20 17.74 -18.54 -2.83
N THR A 21 17.03 -19.19 -1.89
CA THR A 21 15.74 -18.72 -1.39
C THR A 21 15.97 -17.35 -0.75
N LEU A 22 15.94 -16.29 -1.57
CA LEU A 22 15.90 -14.93 -1.07
C LEU A 22 14.48 -14.69 -0.59
N LEU A 23 14.29 -15.03 0.68
CA LEU A 23 13.19 -14.58 1.54
C LEU A 23 12.89 -13.11 1.20
N PRO A 24 11.65 -12.75 0.83
CA PRO A 24 11.29 -11.35 0.71
C PRO A 24 11.48 -10.71 2.07
N ASP A 25 12.41 -9.75 2.13
CA ASP A 25 12.58 -8.81 3.22
C ASP A 25 11.20 -8.24 3.55
N GLU A 26 10.59 -8.75 4.63
CA GLU A 26 9.45 -8.11 5.26
C GLU A 26 9.95 -6.76 5.77
N LYS A 27 9.97 -5.78 4.86
CA LYS A 27 9.90 -4.39 5.24
C LYS A 27 8.55 -4.22 5.91
N LYS A 28 8.56 -4.47 7.22
CA LYS A 28 7.63 -3.90 8.18
C LYS A 28 7.75 -2.40 8.00
N GLU A 29 6.99 -1.89 7.06
CA GLU A 29 6.64 -0.50 6.94
C GLU A 29 6.07 -0.15 8.32
N GLY A 30 6.85 0.61 9.08
CA GLY A 30 6.47 1.10 10.40
C GLY A 30 5.26 1.99 10.23
N LYS A 31 4.08 1.39 10.14
CA LYS A 31 2.82 2.06 10.38
C LYS A 31 2.90 2.52 11.82
N GLN A 32 3.23 3.79 11.98
CA GLN A 32 2.98 4.52 13.22
C GLN A 32 1.58 4.14 13.70
N PRO A 33 1.37 3.88 15.00
CA PRO A 33 0.05 3.51 15.50
C PRO A 33 -0.94 4.62 15.11
N ALA A 34 -1.81 4.34 14.14
CA ALA A 34 -2.82 5.27 13.71
C ALA A 34 -3.75 5.49 14.91
N LEU A 35 -3.79 6.70 15.47
CA LEU A 35 -4.70 6.98 16.58
C LEU A 35 -6.14 6.69 16.10
N PRO A 36 -6.90 5.90 16.87
CA PRO A 36 -8.27 5.57 16.51
C PRO A 36 -9.14 6.84 16.50
N MET A 37 -10.16 6.87 15.64
CA MET A 37 -11.02 8.05 15.49
C MET A 37 -11.66 8.50 16.80
N SER A 38 -11.95 7.55 17.70
CA SER A 38 -12.46 7.81 19.05
C SER A 38 -11.53 8.68 19.87
N ASN A 39 -10.22 8.66 19.66
CA ASN A 39 -9.26 9.39 20.48
C ASN A 39 -8.87 10.74 19.85
N LEU A 40 -9.38 11.03 18.65
CA LEU A 40 -9.02 12.25 17.93
C LEU A 40 -9.59 13.51 18.59
N HIS A 41 -10.71 13.40 19.30
CA HIS A 41 -11.35 14.55 19.96
C HIS A 41 -10.56 15.11 21.15
N GLU A 42 -9.65 14.32 21.72
CA GLU A 42 -8.75 14.72 22.82
C GLU A 42 -7.37 15.18 22.31
N ALA A 43 -7.10 15.02 21.01
CA ALA A 43 -5.82 15.36 20.43
C ALA A 43 -5.58 16.88 20.43
N THR A 44 -4.33 17.28 20.66
CA THR A 44 -3.93 18.70 20.60
C THR A 44 -3.89 19.21 19.15
N MET A 45 -3.95 20.54 18.96
CA MET A 45 -3.96 21.14 17.62
C MET A 45 -2.79 20.73 16.72
N PRO A 46 -1.51 20.74 17.17
CA PRO A 46 -0.41 20.25 16.34
C PRO A 46 -0.61 18.80 15.89
N VAL A 47 -1.06 17.94 16.81
CA VAL A 47 -1.34 16.53 16.52
C VAL A 47 -2.49 16.38 15.51
N LEU A 48 -3.55 17.18 15.63
CA LEU A 48 -4.64 17.22 14.65
C LEU A 48 -4.15 17.61 13.25
N PHE A 49 -3.24 18.59 13.14
CA PHE A 49 -2.66 18.99 11.86
C PHE A 49 -1.73 17.92 11.28
N ASP A 50 -0.94 17.25 12.11
CA ASP A 50 -0.11 16.12 11.67
C ASP A 50 -0.97 14.99 11.13
N HIS A 51 -2.04 14.63 11.86
CA HIS A 51 -3.00 13.63 11.42
C HIS A 51 -3.72 14.04 10.13
N LEU A 52 -4.03 15.32 9.96
CA LEU A 52 -4.60 15.86 8.72
C LEU A 52 -3.63 15.72 7.55
N ARG A 53 -2.34 16.01 7.75
CA ARG A 53 -1.31 15.87 6.73
C ARG A 53 -1.14 14.40 6.32
N GLU A 54 -1.02 13.50 7.30
CA GLU A 54 -0.89 12.06 7.08
C GLU A 54 -2.13 11.49 6.36
N THR A 55 -3.33 11.78 6.89
CA THR A 55 -4.59 11.30 6.30
C THR A 55 -4.78 11.80 4.85
N ARG A 56 -4.28 13.00 4.51
CA ARG A 56 -4.26 13.50 3.12
C ARG A 56 -3.28 12.72 2.24
N ALA A 57 -2.11 12.38 2.76
CA ALA A 57 -1.12 11.57 2.05
C ALA A 57 -1.66 10.15 1.78
N ASP A 58 -2.25 9.50 2.79
CA ASP A 58 -2.86 8.18 2.62
C ASP A 58 -4.03 8.20 1.63
N LYS A 59 -4.90 9.23 1.68
CA LYS A 59 -5.95 9.40 0.68
C LYS A 59 -5.39 9.45 -0.75
N LYS A 60 -4.26 10.13 -0.93
CA LYS A 60 -3.59 10.24 -2.23
C LYS A 60 -3.01 8.89 -2.65
N ARG A 61 -2.38 8.15 -1.73
CA ARG A 61 -1.86 6.79 -1.96
C ARG A 61 -2.96 5.82 -2.38
N LEU A 62 -4.04 5.73 -1.61
CA LEU A 62 -5.19 4.86 -1.93
C LEU A 62 -5.84 5.23 -3.26
N ARG A 63 -6.00 6.53 -3.55
CA ARG A 63 -6.54 6.96 -4.85
C ARG A 63 -5.67 6.49 -6.00
N LYS A 64 -4.34 6.52 -5.85
CA LYS A 64 -3.42 6.03 -6.88
C LYS A 64 -3.58 4.52 -7.07
N ALA A 65 -3.54 3.75 -5.99
CA ALA A 65 -3.69 2.30 -6.03
C ALA A 65 -5.01 1.85 -6.67
N LEU A 66 -6.14 2.46 -6.26
CA LEU A 66 -7.44 2.16 -6.83
C LEU A 66 -7.53 2.51 -8.33
N ARG A 67 -6.95 3.64 -8.75
CA ARG A 67 -6.91 4.03 -10.16
C ARG A 67 -6.05 3.09 -11.00
N GLU A 68 -4.90 2.69 -10.49
CA GLU A 68 -4.01 1.77 -11.17
C GLU A 68 -4.68 0.40 -11.37
N PHE A 69 -5.36 -0.10 -10.34
CA PHE A 69 -6.20 -1.29 -10.47
C PHE A 69 -7.30 -1.13 -11.52
N GLU A 70 -8.10 -0.05 -11.44
CA GLU A 70 -9.20 0.19 -12.39
C GLU A 70 -8.70 0.30 -13.84
N GLU A 71 -7.54 0.94 -14.05
CA GLU A 71 -6.91 1.08 -15.35
C GLU A 71 -6.39 -0.26 -15.89
N GLN A 72 -5.68 -1.04 -15.06
CA GLN A 72 -5.20 -2.36 -15.43
C GLN A 72 -6.35 -3.34 -15.72
N PHE A 73 -7.40 -3.29 -14.91
CA PHE A 73 -8.61 -4.09 -15.11
C PHE A 73 -9.30 -3.72 -16.42
N PHE A 74 -9.45 -2.43 -16.72
CA PHE A 74 -10.03 -1.97 -17.97
C PHE A 74 -9.20 -2.41 -19.19
N LYS A 75 -7.87 -2.31 -19.11
CA LYS A 75 -6.96 -2.77 -20.18
C LYS A 75 -7.09 -4.26 -20.48
N GLN A 76 -7.36 -5.08 -19.46
CA GLN A 76 -7.47 -6.53 -19.60
C GLN A 76 -8.87 -7.00 -20.01
N THR A 77 -9.92 -6.34 -19.51
CA THR A 77 -11.31 -6.81 -19.66
C THR A 77 -12.16 -5.98 -20.61
N GLY A 78 -11.70 -4.78 -20.97
CA GLY A 78 -12.46 -3.82 -21.79
C GLY A 78 -13.65 -3.17 -21.09
N ARG A 79 -13.84 -3.39 -19.77
CA ARG A 79 -14.95 -2.83 -18.97
C ARG A 79 -14.46 -2.37 -17.60
N SER A 80 -15.30 -1.61 -16.90
CA SER A 80 -15.00 -1.19 -15.52
C SER A 80 -15.23 -2.34 -14.51
N PRO A 81 -14.53 -2.35 -13.36
CA PRO A 81 -14.74 -3.35 -12.30
C PRO A 81 -16.14 -3.27 -11.67
N GLN A 82 -16.85 -4.41 -11.66
CA GLN A 82 -18.09 -4.58 -10.91
C GLN A 82 -17.82 -4.92 -9.44
N LYS A 83 -18.88 -5.09 -8.65
CA LYS A 83 -18.78 -5.31 -7.21
C LYS A 83 -17.86 -6.50 -6.86
N GLU A 84 -18.07 -7.64 -7.53
CA GLU A 84 -17.30 -8.86 -7.26
C GLU A 84 -15.85 -8.76 -7.78
N ASP A 85 -15.63 -8.02 -8.87
CA ASP A 85 -14.29 -7.78 -9.41
C ASP A 85 -13.41 -6.93 -8.47
N ARG A 86 -14.01 -6.20 -7.52
CA ARG A 86 -13.28 -5.34 -6.58
C ARG A 86 -12.74 -6.09 -5.37
N MET A 87 -13.04 -7.38 -5.24
CA MET A 87 -12.52 -8.22 -4.15
C MET A 87 -10.99 -8.09 -3.95
N PRO A 88 -10.15 -8.04 -5.01
CA PRO A 88 -8.70 -7.89 -4.86
C PRO A 88 -8.27 -6.55 -4.24
N MET A 89 -9.14 -5.53 -4.26
CA MET A 89 -8.90 -4.19 -3.71
C MET A 89 -9.90 -3.82 -2.61
N ALA A 90 -10.55 -4.82 -2.00
CA ALA A 90 -11.65 -4.59 -1.06
C ALA A 90 -11.21 -3.72 0.12
N ASP A 91 -10.02 -4.00 0.65
CA ASP A 91 -9.44 -3.26 1.76
C ASP A 91 -9.14 -1.82 1.36
N GLU A 92 -8.52 -1.56 0.21
CA GLU A 92 -8.23 -0.21 -0.28
C GLU A 92 -9.50 0.61 -0.52
N TYR A 93 -10.56 0.00 -1.05
CA TYR A 93 -11.85 0.66 -1.21
C TYR A 93 -12.49 0.99 0.15
N CYS A 94 -12.44 0.05 1.10
CA CYS A 94 -12.94 0.26 2.46
C CYS A 94 -12.16 1.37 3.18
N GLU A 95 -10.83 1.31 3.14
CA GLU A 95 -9.93 2.30 3.70
C GLU A 95 -10.12 3.68 3.07
N TYR A 96 -10.32 3.76 1.74
CA TYR A 96 -10.55 5.06 1.10
C TYR A 96 -11.84 5.73 1.61
N LYS A 97 -12.89 4.94 1.89
CA LYS A 97 -14.11 5.44 2.54
C LYS A 97 -13.83 5.88 3.98
N HIS A 98 -13.10 5.07 4.75
CA HIS A 98 -12.73 5.39 6.12
C HIS A 98 -11.91 6.69 6.22
N ILE A 99 -10.89 6.83 5.37
CA ILE A 99 -10.04 8.02 5.29
C ILE A 99 -10.83 9.27 4.90
N LYS A 100 -11.81 9.17 4.00
CA LYS A 100 -12.71 10.31 3.72
C LYS A 100 -13.49 10.74 4.95
N ALA A 101 -13.97 9.80 5.77
CA ALA A 101 -14.65 10.11 7.02
C ALA A 101 -13.68 10.76 8.03
N LYS A 102 -12.47 10.20 8.19
CA LYS A 102 -11.42 10.75 9.07
C LYS A 102 -11.04 12.19 8.70
N LEU A 103 -10.89 12.51 7.41
CA LEU A 103 -10.64 13.89 6.96
C LEU A 103 -11.75 14.87 7.34
N ARG A 104 -13.02 14.44 7.23
CA ARG A 104 -14.15 15.28 7.63
C ARG A 104 -14.12 15.53 9.13
N LEU A 105 -13.88 14.49 9.93
CA LEU A 105 -13.78 14.60 11.38
C LEU A 105 -12.64 15.55 11.80
N LEU A 106 -11.45 15.37 11.24
CA LEU A 106 -10.29 16.25 11.48
C LEU A 106 -10.62 17.71 11.17
N GLY A 107 -11.26 17.98 10.02
CA GLY A 107 -11.67 19.33 9.65
C GLY A 107 -12.63 19.94 10.67
N VAL A 108 -13.62 19.18 11.13
CA VAL A 108 -14.56 19.64 12.15
C VAL A 108 -13.88 19.93 13.48
N LEU A 109 -12.98 19.06 13.95
CA LEU A 109 -12.29 19.24 15.24
C LEU A 109 -11.38 20.47 15.24
N ILE A 110 -10.63 20.67 14.15
CA ILE A 110 -9.78 21.86 13.97
C ILE A 110 -10.64 23.12 13.99
N SER A 111 -11.71 23.18 13.19
CA SER A 111 -12.60 24.36 13.16
C SER A 111 -13.24 24.66 14.52
N LYS A 112 -13.63 23.62 15.28
CA LYS A 112 -14.20 23.81 16.63
C LYS A 112 -13.18 24.43 17.60
N GLN A 113 -11.94 23.97 17.55
CA GLN A 113 -10.91 24.46 18.48
C GLN A 113 -10.35 25.83 18.09
N ASP A 114 -10.39 26.21 16.81
CA ASP A 114 -10.07 27.57 16.37
C ASP A 114 -11.10 28.59 16.86
N VAL A 115 -12.39 28.24 16.81
CA VAL A 115 -13.47 29.08 17.36
C VAL A 115 -13.33 29.24 18.87
N ALA A 116 -13.03 28.16 19.60
CA ALA A 116 -12.88 28.19 21.07
C ALA A 116 -11.72 29.07 21.58
N LYS A 117 -10.75 29.41 20.72
CA LYS A 117 -9.60 30.27 21.08
C LYS A 117 -9.81 31.75 20.76
N THR A 118 -10.83 32.06 19.97
CA THR A 118 -11.12 33.43 19.48
C THR A 118 -12.20 34.11 20.32
N ILE A 119 -12.79 33.40 21.29
CA ILE A 119 -13.76 33.88 22.28
C ILE A 119 -13.02 34.11 23.60
#